data_AF-A0A833W240-F1
#
_entry.id   AF-A0A833W240-F1
#
_cell.length_a   1.000
_cell.length_b   1.000
_cell.length_c   1.000
_cell.angle_alpha   90.00
_cell.angle_beta   90.00
_cell.angle_gamma   90.00
#
_symmetry.space_group_name_H-M   'P 1'
#
loop_
_entity.id
_entity.type
_entity.pdbx_description
1 polymer ?
#
loop_
_entity_poly.entity_id
_entity_poly.type
_entity_poly.pdbx_seq_one_letter_code
_entity_poly.pdbx_strand_id
1 'polypeptide(L)'
;MRALTGLYLSAACCLFDQALAWDQQPDGYEVIYGPDGPESVDAWRRDWTAWKKMELITNRYSPNDSCHVYNIQQTQWTQQNFLQTFLMMNDRFIYDRETQQYTVDKYVDEIQSRVGPIDSVLIWPAYPNIGVDNRNQWDLLQYETFPVESRASRASSLTSIVEVSV
;
A
#
# COMPACT_ATOMS: atom_id res chain seq x y z
N MET A 1 55.84 12.45 -18.02
CA MET A 1 55.11 11.51 -17.14
C MET A 1 54.05 12.26 -16.34
N ARG A 2 52.85 12.46 -16.89
CA ARG A 2 51.66 13.00 -16.18
C ARG A 2 50.37 13.02 -17.02
N ALA A 3 50.41 12.57 -18.28
CA ALA A 3 49.25 12.58 -19.18
C ALA A 3 48.60 11.20 -19.41
N LEU A 4 49.20 10.10 -18.92
CA LEU A 4 48.70 8.73 -19.17
C LEU A 4 47.89 8.13 -18.01
N THR A 5 47.81 8.80 -16.86
CA THR A 5 47.02 8.35 -15.70
C THR A 5 45.59 8.90 -15.66
N GLY A 6 45.26 9.93 -16.46
CA GLY A 6 43.93 10.54 -16.48
C GLY A 6 42.89 9.80 -17.33
N LEU A 7 43.32 8.98 -18.30
CA LEU A 7 42.41 8.25 -19.19
C LEU A 7 41.89 6.94 -18.57
N TYR A 8 42.60 6.34 -17.62
CA TYR A 8 42.16 5.11 -16.96
C TYR A 8 41.10 5.34 -15.87
N LEU A 9 41.07 6.52 -15.24
CA LEU A 9 40.07 6.83 -14.21
C LEU A 9 38.70 7.21 -14.80
N SER A 10 38.66 7.75 -16.03
CA SER A 10 37.38 8.10 -16.66
C SER A 10 36.66 6.87 -17.25
N ALA A 11 37.42 5.90 -17.77
CA ALA A 11 36.84 4.65 -18.29
C ALA A 11 36.30 3.74 -17.17
N ALA A 12 36.83 3.82 -15.96
CA ALA A 12 36.34 3.05 -14.81
C ALA A 12 35.02 3.60 -14.24
N CYS A 13 34.80 4.92 -14.26
CA CYS A 13 33.54 5.51 -13.81
C CYS A 13 32.37 5.24 -14.78
N CYS A 14 32.62 5.18 -16.09
CA CYS A 14 31.56 4.86 -17.07
C CYS A 14 31.10 3.40 -17.05
N LEU A 15 31.81 2.50 -16.36
CA LEU A 15 31.42 1.09 -16.23
C LEU A 15 30.65 0.79 -14.93
N PHE A 16 30.57 1.75 -13.99
CA PHE A 16 29.87 1.60 -12.71
C PHE A 16 28.60 2.47 -12.59
N ASP A 17 28.23 3.18 -13.65
CA ASP A 17 26.95 3.91 -13.75
C ASP A 17 25.86 3.09 -14.45
N GLN A 18 25.88 1.76 -14.27
CA GLN A 18 24.62 1.05 -14.24
C GLN A 18 24.01 1.38 -12.88
N ALA A 19 23.23 2.45 -12.84
CA ALA A 19 22.14 2.53 -11.88
C ALA A 19 21.54 1.12 -11.84
N LEU A 20 21.57 0.48 -10.68
CA LEU A 20 20.84 -0.75 -10.39
C LEU A 20 19.35 -0.40 -10.52
N ALA A 21 18.91 -0.19 -11.75
CA ALA A 21 17.53 -0.15 -12.13
C ALA A 21 17.06 -1.57 -11.86
N TRP A 22 16.26 -1.72 -10.80
CA TRP A 22 15.37 -2.84 -10.51
C TRP A 22 15.79 -4.12 -11.22
N ASP A 23 16.59 -4.96 -10.56
CA ASP A 23 16.99 -6.27 -11.09
C ASP A 23 15.75 -6.92 -11.72
N GLN A 24 15.82 -7.18 -13.04
CA GLN A 24 14.70 -7.75 -13.77
C GLN A 24 14.33 -9.07 -13.10
N GLN A 25 13.20 -9.06 -12.41
CA GLN A 25 12.69 -10.25 -11.77
C GLN A 25 12.26 -11.25 -12.86
N PRO A 26 12.35 -12.57 -12.60
CA PRO A 26 11.87 -13.57 -13.56
C PRO A 26 10.44 -13.28 -14.01
N ASP A 27 10.13 -13.52 -15.28
CA ASP A 27 8.76 -13.38 -15.79
C ASP A 27 7.79 -14.19 -14.92
N GLY A 28 6.75 -13.54 -14.40
CA GLY A 28 5.81 -14.13 -13.44
C GLY A 28 6.16 -13.94 -11.96
N TYR A 29 7.22 -13.21 -11.62
CA TYR A 29 7.54 -12.86 -10.23
C TYR A 29 6.56 -11.86 -9.60
N GLU A 30 6.01 -10.94 -10.40
CA GLU A 30 5.13 -9.87 -9.91
C GLU A 30 3.65 -10.27 -9.83
N VAL A 31 3.26 -11.28 -10.61
CA VAL A 31 1.85 -11.68 -10.78
C VAL A 31 1.70 -13.17 -10.54
N ILE A 32 0.92 -13.51 -9.50
CA ILE A 32 0.50 -14.88 -9.25
C ILE A 32 -0.74 -15.16 -10.11
N TYR A 33 -0.59 -16.03 -11.10
CA TYR A 33 -1.72 -16.46 -11.92
C TYR A 33 -2.74 -17.24 -11.08
N GLY A 34 -4.03 -17.06 -11.41
CA GLY A 34 -5.09 -17.91 -10.86
C GLY A 34 -5.01 -19.34 -11.41
N PRO A 35 -5.77 -20.29 -10.82
CA PRO A 35 -5.85 -21.65 -11.36
C PRO A 35 -6.49 -21.63 -12.75
N ASP A 36 -5.96 -22.46 -13.66
CA ASP A 36 -6.47 -22.61 -15.04
C ASP A 36 -7.93 -23.12 -15.13
N GLY A 37 -8.44 -23.72 -14.04
CA GLY A 37 -9.79 -24.26 -13.95
C GLY A 37 -10.08 -24.83 -12.56
N PRO A 38 -11.34 -25.21 -12.26
CA PRO A 38 -11.72 -25.79 -10.98
C PRO A 38 -10.90 -27.03 -10.59
N GLU A 39 -10.49 -27.84 -11.57
CA GLU A 39 -9.69 -29.04 -11.39
C GLU A 39 -8.24 -28.77 -10.97
N SER A 40 -7.70 -27.58 -11.26
CA SER A 40 -6.32 -27.20 -10.91
C SER A 40 -6.20 -26.46 -9.59
N VAL A 41 -7.32 -26.13 -8.93
CA VAL A 41 -7.36 -25.38 -7.67
C VAL A 41 -6.51 -26.02 -6.57
N ASP A 42 -6.50 -27.35 -6.47
CA ASP A 42 -5.71 -28.05 -5.44
C ASP A 42 -4.21 -28.02 -5.73
N ALA A 43 -3.81 -28.07 -7.01
CA ALA A 43 -2.42 -27.91 -7.41
C ALA A 43 -1.96 -26.47 -7.14
N TRP A 44 -2.74 -25.49 -7.60
CA TRP A 44 -2.50 -24.07 -7.38
C TRP A 44 -2.37 -23.73 -5.88
N ARG A 45 -3.23 -24.28 -5.00
CA ARG A 45 -3.13 -24.08 -3.54
C ARG A 45 -1.85 -24.65 -2.94
N ARG A 46 -1.35 -25.78 -3.45
CA ARG A 46 -0.06 -26.35 -3.00
C ARG A 46 1.09 -25.46 -3.40
N ASP A 47 1.09 -24.98 -4.64
CA ASP A 47 2.14 -24.09 -5.15
C ASP A 47 2.16 -22.77 -4.39
N TRP A 48 0.99 -22.19 -4.11
CA TRP A 48 0.86 -21.01 -3.23
C TRP A 48 1.43 -21.26 -1.84
N THR A 49 1.11 -22.40 -1.24
CA THR A 49 1.60 -22.74 0.11
C THR A 49 3.12 -22.87 0.12
N ALA A 50 3.70 -23.47 -0.92
CA ALA A 50 5.15 -23.59 -1.10
C ALA A 50 5.79 -22.21 -1.28
N TRP A 51 5.25 -21.37 -2.16
CA TRP A 51 5.73 -20.01 -2.39
C TRP A 51 5.67 -19.16 -1.12
N LYS A 52 4.53 -19.15 -0.40
CA LYS A 52 4.40 -18.45 0.89
C LYS A 52 5.49 -18.88 1.87
N LYS A 53 5.76 -20.19 1.97
CA LYS A 53 6.83 -20.71 2.84
C LYS A 53 8.20 -20.19 2.42
N MET A 54 8.49 -20.16 1.11
CA MET A 54 9.74 -19.62 0.58
C MET A 54 9.88 -18.13 0.88
N GLU A 55 8.84 -17.33 0.65
CA GLU A 55 8.86 -15.89 0.95
C GLU A 55 9.07 -15.58 2.42
N LEU A 56 8.45 -16.33 3.32
CA LEU A 56 8.69 -16.15 4.76
C LEU A 56 10.15 -16.45 5.11
N ILE A 57 10.78 -17.44 4.48
CA ILE A 57 12.20 -17.75 4.68
C ILE A 57 13.09 -16.64 4.09
N THR A 58 12.83 -16.22 2.84
CA THR A 58 13.58 -15.16 2.14
C THR A 58 13.56 -13.85 2.93
N ASN A 59 12.39 -13.47 3.44
CA ASN A 59 12.20 -12.27 4.25
C ASN A 59 12.59 -12.46 5.72
N ARG A 60 13.17 -13.61 6.08
CA ARG A 60 13.61 -13.97 7.43
C ARG A 60 12.52 -13.79 8.49
N TYR A 61 11.27 -14.04 8.11
CA TYR A 61 10.14 -13.91 9.00
C TYR A 61 10.25 -14.90 10.17
N SER A 62 10.10 -14.37 11.38
CA SER A 62 9.96 -15.14 12.61
C SER A 62 8.59 -14.85 13.24
N PRO A 63 7.76 -15.87 13.53
CA PRO A 63 6.47 -15.65 14.17
C PRO A 63 6.56 -15.15 15.62
N ASN A 64 7.74 -15.30 16.25
CA ASN A 64 7.95 -14.93 17.66
C ASN A 64 8.66 -13.59 17.83
N ASP A 65 9.10 -12.95 16.73
CA ASP A 65 9.74 -11.64 16.81
C ASP A 65 8.68 -10.55 16.61
N SER A 66 8.38 -9.83 17.70
CA SER A 66 7.39 -8.76 17.74
C SER A 66 7.81 -7.51 16.95
N CYS A 67 9.07 -7.40 16.54
CA CYS A 67 9.58 -6.29 15.73
C CYS A 67 9.35 -6.52 14.23
N HIS A 68 8.99 -7.72 13.78
CA HIS A 68 8.58 -7.90 12.39
C HIS A 68 7.28 -7.15 12.12
N VAL A 69 7.21 -6.45 10.97
CA VAL A 69 6.05 -5.64 10.56
C VAL A 69 4.73 -6.40 10.59
N TYR A 70 4.76 -7.72 10.31
CA TYR A 70 3.60 -8.60 10.36
C TYR A 70 3.20 -9.03 11.77
N ASN A 71 4.03 -8.84 12.79
CA ASN A 71 3.74 -9.22 14.18
C ASN A 71 3.49 -8.00 15.08
N ILE A 72 3.61 -6.78 14.56
CA ILE A 72 3.25 -5.57 15.29
C ILE A 72 1.76 -5.62 15.62
N GLN A 73 1.42 -5.45 16.90
CA GLN A 73 0.04 -5.59 17.38
C GLN A 73 -0.91 -4.60 16.70
N GLN A 74 -0.43 -3.38 16.45
CA GLN A 74 -1.19 -2.29 15.84
C GLN A 74 -1.50 -2.52 14.36
N THR A 75 -0.79 -3.44 13.68
CA THR A 75 -0.97 -3.74 12.25
C THR A 75 -1.65 -5.08 12.00
N GLN A 76 -1.96 -5.87 13.04
CA GLN A 76 -2.59 -7.21 12.86
C GLN A 76 -3.89 -7.18 12.05
N TRP A 77 -4.65 -6.09 12.16
CA TRP A 77 -5.91 -5.93 11.46
C TRP A 77 -5.74 -5.96 9.93
N THR A 78 -4.57 -5.56 9.39
CA THR A 78 -4.32 -5.58 7.94
C THR A 78 -4.25 -6.99 7.37
N GLN A 79 -3.96 -8.01 8.20
CA GLN A 79 -3.92 -9.40 7.76
C GLN A 79 -5.32 -9.99 7.50
N GLN A 80 -6.37 -9.28 7.89
CA GLN A 80 -7.77 -9.69 7.71
C GLN A 80 -8.56 -8.68 6.86
N ASN A 81 -7.86 -7.75 6.20
CA ASN A 81 -8.44 -6.69 5.36
C ASN A 81 -8.40 -7.12 3.88
N PHE A 82 -9.40 -7.89 3.45
CA PHE A 82 -9.45 -8.46 2.10
C PHE A 82 -10.20 -7.58 1.11
N LEU A 83 -11.19 -6.83 1.58
CA LEU A 83 -11.97 -5.90 0.76
C LEU A 83 -11.79 -4.47 1.26
N GLN A 84 -10.95 -3.72 0.55
CA GLN A 84 -10.70 -2.30 0.79
C GLN A 84 -11.25 -1.47 -0.37
N THR A 85 -11.92 -0.35 -0.05
CA THR A 85 -12.36 0.60 -1.07
C THR A 85 -11.43 1.80 -1.16
N PHE A 86 -11.14 2.24 -2.38
CA PHE A 86 -10.32 3.42 -2.65
C PHE A 86 -11.17 4.68 -2.81
N LEU A 87 -10.96 5.67 -1.95
CA LEU A 87 -11.69 6.93 -1.92
C LEU A 87 -10.77 8.11 -2.13
N MET A 88 -11.09 8.95 -3.10
CA MET A 88 -10.41 10.21 -3.32
C MET A 88 -11.03 11.29 -2.43
N MET A 89 -10.21 12.11 -1.77
CA MET A 89 -10.72 13.11 -0.82
C MET A 89 -11.61 14.17 -1.50
N ASN A 90 -11.39 14.43 -2.78
CA ASN A 90 -12.20 15.34 -3.59
C ASN A 90 -13.53 14.72 -4.08
N ASP A 91 -13.87 13.50 -3.65
CA ASP A 91 -15.16 12.89 -3.97
C ASP A 91 -16.30 13.64 -3.25
N ARG A 92 -17.30 14.06 -4.04
CA ARG A 92 -18.48 14.77 -3.53
C ARG A 92 -19.39 13.88 -2.70
N PHE A 93 -19.23 12.57 -2.78
CA PHE A 93 -20.09 11.64 -2.06
C PHE A 93 -19.77 11.61 -0.56
N ILE A 94 -18.49 11.77 -0.18
CA ILE A 94 -18.10 11.81 1.23
C ILE A 94 -18.28 13.21 1.86
N TYR A 95 -18.33 14.29 1.08
CA TYR A 95 -18.41 15.66 1.61
C TYR A 95 -19.80 16.29 1.43
N ASP A 96 -20.42 16.68 2.54
CA ASP A 96 -21.67 17.45 2.55
C ASP A 96 -21.38 18.95 2.47
N ARG A 97 -21.85 19.59 1.40
CA ARG A 97 -21.63 21.02 1.14
C ARG A 97 -22.53 21.94 1.95
N GLU A 98 -23.68 21.46 2.43
CA GLU A 98 -24.60 22.26 3.25
C GLU A 98 -24.08 22.39 4.68
N THR A 99 -23.64 21.28 5.25
CA THR A 99 -23.08 21.23 6.62
C THR A 99 -21.57 21.49 6.66
N GLN A 100 -20.91 21.44 5.50
CA GLN A 100 -19.45 21.58 5.34
C GLN A 100 -18.66 20.49 6.08
N GLN A 101 -19.19 19.27 6.14
CA GLN A 101 -18.62 18.17 6.91
C GLN A 101 -18.41 16.91 6.06
N TYR A 102 -17.41 16.13 6.45
CA TYR A 102 -17.23 14.77 5.94
C TYR A 102 -18.25 13.81 6.59
N THR A 103 -18.88 12.98 5.74
CA THR A 103 -19.97 12.06 6.09
C THR A 103 -19.54 10.61 5.88
N VAL A 104 -18.60 10.17 6.73
CA VAL A 104 -17.98 8.83 6.64
C VAL A 104 -19.01 7.70 6.75
N ASP A 105 -19.91 7.77 7.74
CA ASP A 105 -20.90 6.70 7.96
C ASP A 105 -21.83 6.53 6.76
N LYS A 106 -22.30 7.65 6.19
CA LYS A 106 -23.11 7.66 4.96
C LYS A 106 -22.36 7.02 3.79
N TYR A 107 -21.08 7.33 3.63
CA TYR A 107 -20.26 6.75 2.59
C TYR A 107 -20.18 5.22 2.74
N VAL A 108 -19.83 4.75 3.95
CA VAL A 108 -19.67 3.32 4.25
C VAL A 108 -21.00 2.57 4.06
N ASP A 109 -22.10 3.08 4.59
CA ASP A 109 -23.43 2.48 4.47
C ASP A 109 -23.83 2.28 3.00
N GLU A 110 -23.62 3.31 2.18
CA GLU A 110 -23.96 3.25 0.75
C GLU A 110 -23.08 2.24 0.01
N ILE A 111 -21.77 2.25 0.25
CA ILE A 111 -20.86 1.30 -0.39
C ILE A 111 -21.24 -0.12 0.00
N GLN A 112 -21.44 -0.39 1.30
CA GLN A 112 -21.82 -1.72 1.78
C GLN A 112 -23.16 -2.19 1.21
N SER A 113 -24.11 -1.28 0.98
CA SER A 113 -25.38 -1.61 0.33
C SER A 113 -25.22 -2.09 -1.13
N ARG A 114 -24.15 -1.66 -1.82
CA ARG A 114 -23.90 -1.94 -3.23
C ARG A 114 -22.99 -3.15 -3.45
N VAL A 115 -21.94 -3.28 -2.64
CA VAL A 115 -20.89 -4.29 -2.85
C VAL A 115 -20.83 -5.35 -1.75
N GLY A 116 -21.61 -5.19 -0.68
CA GLY A 116 -21.52 -6.00 0.53
C GLY A 116 -20.52 -5.44 1.55
N PRO A 117 -20.33 -6.14 2.68
CA PRO A 117 -19.45 -5.69 3.76
C PRO A 117 -18.03 -5.44 3.26
N ILE A 118 -17.44 -4.32 3.68
CA ILE A 118 -16.05 -3.93 3.38
C ILE A 118 -15.24 -3.91 4.69
N ASP A 119 -13.96 -4.21 4.61
CA ASP A 119 -13.06 -4.29 5.77
C ASP A 119 -12.40 -2.93 6.07
N SER A 120 -12.15 -2.12 5.03
CA SER A 120 -11.58 -0.78 5.21
C SER A 120 -11.84 0.19 4.06
N VAL A 121 -11.62 1.48 4.34
CA VAL A 121 -11.58 2.55 3.33
C VAL A 121 -10.18 3.15 3.30
N LEU A 122 -9.59 3.21 2.10
CA LEU A 122 -8.36 3.90 1.78
C LEU A 122 -8.66 5.32 1.32
N ILE A 123 -8.25 6.33 2.09
CA ILE A 123 -8.48 7.74 1.75
C ILE A 123 -7.24 8.35 1.10
N TRP A 124 -7.41 8.93 -0.09
CA TRP A 124 -6.35 9.54 -0.88
C TRP A 124 -6.54 11.06 -1.03
N PRO A 125 -5.83 11.89 -0.24
CA PRO A 125 -5.90 13.35 -0.33
C PRO A 125 -4.90 13.95 -1.32
N ALA A 126 -3.86 13.20 -1.69
CA ALA A 126 -2.71 13.72 -2.41
C ALA A 126 -3.04 14.07 -3.86
N TYR A 127 -3.90 13.31 -4.55
CA TYR A 127 -4.29 13.65 -5.91
C TYR A 127 -5.60 14.44 -5.91
N PRO A 128 -5.73 15.53 -6.70
CA PRO A 128 -4.70 16.16 -7.55
C PRO A 128 -3.92 17.28 -6.83
N ASN A 129 -4.01 17.36 -5.50
CA ASN A 129 -3.58 18.53 -4.71
C ASN A 129 -2.05 18.62 -4.48
N ILE A 130 -1.33 17.50 -4.51
CA ILE A 130 0.10 17.44 -4.20
C ILE A 130 0.89 18.20 -5.28
N GLY A 131 1.72 19.14 -4.84
CA GLY A 131 2.48 20.02 -5.72
C GLY A 131 1.76 21.29 -6.19
N VAL A 132 0.49 21.50 -5.80
CA VAL A 132 -0.22 22.78 -6.02
C VAL A 132 0.32 23.88 -5.08
N ASP A 133 0.74 23.50 -3.88
CA ASP A 133 1.34 24.38 -2.89
C ASP A 133 2.45 23.64 -2.11
N ASN A 134 2.97 24.27 -1.05
CA ASN A 134 4.10 23.75 -0.28
C ASN A 134 3.73 22.62 0.71
N ARG A 135 2.47 22.16 0.74
CA ARG A 135 2.03 21.07 1.62
C ARG A 135 2.55 19.73 1.11
N ASN A 136 3.03 18.91 2.04
CA ASN A 136 3.30 17.51 1.79
C ASN A 136 2.04 16.65 2.00
N GLN A 137 2.12 15.34 1.71
CA GLN A 137 1.01 14.40 1.84
C GLN A 137 0.38 14.35 3.26
N TRP A 138 1.17 14.60 4.31
CA TRP A 138 0.73 14.58 5.70
C TRP A 138 0.04 15.87 6.09
N ASP A 139 0.52 17.00 5.57
CA ASP A 139 -0.14 18.29 5.77
C ASP A 139 -1.55 18.25 5.21
N LEU A 140 -1.75 17.65 4.03
CA LEU A 140 -3.08 17.47 3.43
C LEU A 140 -4.04 16.66 4.30
N LEU A 141 -3.55 15.77 5.16
CA LEU A 141 -4.38 14.99 6.09
C LEU A 141 -4.71 15.76 7.38
N GLN A 142 -3.84 16.65 7.85
CA GLN A 142 -4.02 17.34 9.12
C GLN A 142 -5.02 18.50 9.07
N TYR A 143 -5.14 19.18 7.92
CA TYR A 143 -6.04 20.33 7.78
C TYR A 143 -7.50 19.96 7.57
N GLU A 144 -7.76 18.73 7.15
CA GLU A 144 -9.11 18.28 6.89
C GLU A 144 -9.66 17.68 8.17
N THR A 145 -10.68 18.33 8.72
CA THR A 145 -11.31 17.92 9.98
C THR A 145 -12.13 16.66 9.74
N PHE A 146 -11.44 15.53 9.59
CA PHE A 146 -12.07 14.23 9.55
C PHE A 146 -12.57 13.91 10.96
N PRO A 147 -13.84 13.49 11.12
CA PRO A 147 -14.31 13.01 12.40
C PRO A 147 -13.53 11.73 12.77
N VAL A 148 -12.50 11.88 13.60
CA VAL A 148 -11.71 10.78 14.17
C VAL A 148 -12.58 9.91 15.08
N GLU A 149 -13.77 10.37 15.48
CA GLU A 149 -14.73 9.66 16.32
C GLU A 149 -15.82 8.89 15.55
N SER A 150 -15.75 8.83 14.21
CA SER A 150 -16.60 7.90 13.46
C SER A 150 -16.24 6.45 13.81
N ARG A 151 -17.20 5.52 13.69
CA ARG A 151 -17.09 4.10 14.11
C ARG A 151 -15.85 3.35 13.58
N ALA A 152 -15.13 3.92 12.63
CA ALA A 152 -14.17 3.24 11.78
C ALA A 152 -12.71 3.76 11.89
N SER A 153 -12.40 4.71 12.80
CA SER A 153 -11.04 5.26 12.85
C SER A 153 -10.07 4.38 13.67
N ARG A 154 -9.11 3.76 12.97
CA ARG A 154 -7.85 3.25 13.53
C ARG A 154 -6.72 3.61 12.59
N ALA A 155 -6.15 4.80 12.76
CA ALA A 155 -5.03 5.25 11.94
C ALA A 155 -3.77 4.43 12.25
N SER A 156 -3.25 3.70 11.26
CA SER A 156 -1.89 3.14 11.27
C SER A 156 -0.92 4.16 10.68
N SER A 157 0.07 4.60 11.45
CA SER A 157 0.97 5.72 11.11
C SER A 157 2.08 5.39 10.10
N LEU A 158 1.95 4.32 9.31
CA LEU A 158 3.08 3.75 8.56
C LEU A 158 3.00 3.88 7.04
N THR A 159 1.98 4.53 6.48
CA THR A 159 1.89 4.73 5.02
C THR A 159 1.16 6.03 4.72
N SER A 160 1.37 6.61 3.53
CA SER A 160 0.78 7.84 2.95
C SER A 160 -0.77 7.82 2.81
N ILE A 161 -1.40 6.97 3.61
CA ILE A 161 -2.61 6.22 3.35
C ILE A 161 -3.29 6.19 4.73
N VAL A 162 -4.41 6.89 4.85
CA VAL A 162 -5.27 6.75 6.03
C VAL A 162 -6.22 5.62 5.73
N GLU A 163 -5.96 4.48 6.37
CA GLU A 163 -6.88 3.36 6.35
C GLU A 163 -7.78 3.42 7.56
N VAL A 164 -9.06 3.30 7.29
CA VAL A 164 -10.14 3.37 8.25
C VAL A 164 -10.75 1.98 8.27
N SER A 165 -10.45 1.19 9.31
CA SER A 165 -10.97 -0.17 9.49
C SER A 165 -12.41 -0.08 9.98
N VAL A 166 -13.34 -0.70 9.24
CA VAL A 166 -14.79 -0.63 9.51
C VAL A 166 -15.23 -1.71 10.50
#